data_AF-A0A932L6I2-F1
#
_entry.id   AF-A0A932L6I2-F1
#
_cell.length_a   1.000
_cell.length_b   1.000
_cell.length_c   1.000
_cell.angle_alpha   90.00
_cell.angle_beta   90.00
_cell.angle_gamma   90.00
#
_symmetry.space_group_name_H-M   'P 1'
#
loop_
_entity.id
_entity.type
_entity.pdbx_description
1 polymer ?
#
loop_
_entity_poly.entity_id
_entity_poly.type
_entity_poly.pdbx_seq_one_letter_code
_entity_poly.pdbx_strand_id
1 'polypeptide(L)'
;MRATKTAAASITSPELARLLHVPPEDLWLPSLRNRQLSGRAYRYTLVLPLLDGQGNEVFSSTRDIPDLNRLLNARFLGSTNTSDTPKPPLLGYWLGEEGSAGMERNMSITVYSRVIDEADLFFEYLKAALKNIGKQQEVLIERVDVWLPGDRPPPE
;
A
#
# COMPACT_ATOMS: atom_id res chain seq x y z
N MET A 1 6.87 22.08 5.12
CA MET A 1 5.77 21.27 5.69
C MET A 1 4.38 21.75 5.24
N ARG A 2 4.13 21.89 3.91
CA ARG A 2 2.80 22.25 3.37
C ARG A 2 2.03 21.07 2.72
N ALA A 3 2.70 19.94 2.48
CA ALA A 3 2.15 18.82 1.71
C ALA A 3 1.07 17.99 2.46
N THR A 4 1.19 17.85 3.77
CA THR A 4 0.28 17.02 4.60
C THR A 4 -1.13 17.59 4.68
N LYS A 5 -1.30 18.92 4.62
CA LYS A 5 -2.63 19.56 4.70
C LYS A 5 -3.43 19.44 3.41
N THR A 6 -2.76 19.34 2.26
CA THR A 6 -3.41 19.18 0.95
C THR A 6 -3.80 17.73 0.67
N ALA A 7 -2.99 16.76 1.12
CA ALA A 7 -3.32 15.33 0.99
C ALA A 7 -4.59 14.95 1.76
N ALA A 8 -4.74 15.47 2.99
CA ALA A 8 -5.90 15.22 3.84
C ALA A 8 -7.23 15.69 3.24
N ALA A 9 -7.22 16.83 2.52
CA ALA A 9 -8.42 17.41 1.92
C ALA A 9 -8.95 16.65 0.68
N SER A 10 -8.25 15.59 0.27
CA SER A 10 -8.53 14.86 -0.97
C SER A 10 -8.81 13.36 -0.79
N ILE A 11 -8.75 12.86 0.44
CA ILE A 11 -9.15 11.47 0.75
C ILE A 11 -10.65 11.47 1.02
N THR A 12 -11.40 10.73 0.21
CA THR A 12 -12.86 10.66 0.28
C THR A 12 -13.36 9.59 1.25
N SER A 13 -12.62 8.49 1.44
CA SER A 13 -12.94 7.47 2.45
C SER A 13 -12.71 7.98 3.87
N PRO A 14 -13.75 8.04 4.72
CA PRO A 14 -13.60 8.42 6.13
C PRO A 14 -12.71 7.44 6.91
N GLU A 15 -12.74 6.15 6.58
CA GLU A 15 -11.93 5.12 7.21
C GLU A 15 -10.44 5.37 6.95
N LEU A 16 -10.07 5.68 5.70
CA LEU A 16 -8.68 5.99 5.35
C LEU A 16 -8.23 7.35 5.90
N ALA A 17 -9.12 8.36 5.88
CA ALA A 17 -8.80 9.69 6.38
C ALA A 17 -8.41 9.70 7.87
N ARG A 18 -9.00 8.81 8.69
CA ARG A 18 -8.65 8.66 10.11
C ARG A 18 -7.20 8.24 10.34
N LEU A 19 -6.63 7.47 9.41
CA LEU A 19 -5.26 6.95 9.52
C LEU A 19 -4.18 7.99 9.20
N LEU A 20 -4.56 9.20 8.77
CA LEU A 20 -3.60 10.29 8.55
C LEU A 20 -2.90 10.75 9.83
N HIS A 21 -3.52 10.50 10.97
CA HIS A 21 -3.07 11.01 12.27
C HIS A 21 -2.87 9.89 13.30
N VAL A 22 -3.05 8.63 12.89
CA VAL A 22 -2.94 7.47 13.77
C VAL A 22 -2.09 6.40 13.09
N PRO A 23 -0.99 5.96 13.71
CA PRO A 23 -0.39 6.51 14.95
C PRO A 23 0.26 7.90 14.68
N PRO A 24 0.57 8.72 15.69
CA PRO A 24 1.04 10.10 15.48
C PRO A 24 2.48 10.21 14.94
N GLU A 25 3.26 9.14 14.99
CA GLU A 25 4.69 9.10 14.68
C GLU A 25 4.98 9.30 13.19
N ASP A 26 6.22 9.68 12.88
CA ASP A 26 6.75 9.66 11.52
C ASP A 26 7.13 8.23 11.11
N LEU A 27 6.35 7.62 10.21
CA LEU A 27 6.54 6.23 9.78
C LEU A 27 7.49 6.07 8.58
N TRP A 28 7.74 7.16 7.86
CA TRP A 28 8.57 7.18 6.67
C TRP A 28 10.06 6.97 6.98
N LEU A 29 10.79 6.36 6.03
CA LEU A 29 12.21 6.06 6.19
C LEU A 29 13.09 7.32 6.30
N PRO A 30 13.97 7.45 7.32
CA PRO A 30 14.88 8.59 7.48
C PRO A 30 15.66 8.97 6.21
N SER A 31 16.11 7.96 5.44
CA SER A 31 16.86 8.12 4.19
C SER A 31 16.11 8.90 3.12
N LEU A 32 14.76 8.90 3.16
CA LEU A 32 13.93 9.63 2.20
C LEU A 32 14.04 11.15 2.35
N ARG A 33 14.55 11.67 3.48
CA ARG A 33 14.95 13.09 3.59
C ARG A 33 15.95 13.50 2.52
N ASN A 34 16.81 12.56 2.13
CA ASN A 34 17.84 12.74 1.11
C ASN A 34 17.42 12.13 -0.24
N ARG A 35 16.13 11.80 -0.41
CA ARG A 35 15.59 11.11 -1.61
C ARG A 35 16.29 9.79 -1.93
N GLN A 36 16.72 9.07 -0.90
CA GLN A 36 17.36 7.76 -1.02
C GLN A 36 16.54 6.69 -0.28
N LEU A 37 16.50 5.48 -0.83
CA LEU A 37 15.94 4.29 -0.17
C LEU A 37 17.10 3.43 0.31
N SER A 38 17.50 3.58 1.57
CA SER A 38 18.68 2.91 2.09
C SER A 38 18.55 2.53 3.57
N GLY A 39 19.34 1.53 3.97
CA GLY A 39 19.38 1.04 5.34
C GLY A 39 18.33 -0.02 5.65
N ARG A 40 18.16 -0.31 6.94
CA ARG A 40 17.17 -1.29 7.42
C ARG A 40 15.76 -0.71 7.36
N ALA A 41 14.83 -1.47 6.81
CA ALA A 41 13.44 -1.05 6.62
C ALA A 41 12.47 -2.22 6.80
N TYR A 42 11.23 -1.92 7.18
CA TYR A 42 10.12 -2.83 6.91
C TYR A 42 9.55 -2.55 5.52
N ARG A 43 9.43 -3.60 4.72
CA ARG A 43 8.70 -3.59 3.45
C ARG A 43 7.34 -4.24 3.67
N TYR A 44 6.29 -3.46 3.42
CA TYR A 44 4.91 -3.93 3.42
C TYR A 44 4.42 -4.10 1.99
N THR A 45 3.81 -5.24 1.69
CA THR A 45 3.18 -5.52 0.39
C THR A 45 1.70 -5.80 0.62
N LEU A 46 0.85 -4.92 0.10
CA LEU A 46 -0.59 -5.06 0.13
C LEU A 46 -1.03 -5.73 -1.17
N VAL A 47 -1.85 -6.77 -1.06
CA VAL A 47 -2.50 -7.41 -2.22
C VAL A 47 -3.98 -7.13 -2.14
N LEU A 48 -4.50 -6.42 -3.14
CA LEU A 48 -5.87 -5.92 -3.17
C LEU A 48 -6.62 -6.44 -4.41
N PRO A 49 -7.74 -7.16 -4.25
CA PRO A 49 -8.60 -7.52 -5.37
C PRO A 49 -9.34 -6.28 -5.90
N LEU A 50 -9.11 -5.93 -7.16
CA LEU A 50 -9.91 -4.93 -7.86
C LEU A 50 -11.25 -5.52 -8.30
N LEU A 51 -11.24 -6.78 -8.76
CA LEU A 51 -12.42 -7.54 -9.16
C LEU A 51 -12.49 -8.86 -8.42
N ASP A 52 -13.69 -9.30 -8.05
CA ASP A 52 -13.94 -10.65 -7.52
C ASP A 52 -13.98 -11.71 -8.64
N GLY A 53 -14.15 -12.99 -8.26
CA GLY A 53 -14.23 -14.09 -9.23
C GLY A 53 -15.42 -14.02 -10.20
N GLN A 54 -16.42 -13.18 -9.92
CA GLN A 54 -17.57 -12.91 -10.79
C GLN A 54 -17.36 -11.65 -11.66
N GLY A 55 -16.25 -10.92 -11.47
CA GLY A 55 -15.95 -9.67 -12.16
C GLY A 55 -16.60 -8.43 -11.54
N ASN A 56 -17.17 -8.52 -10.34
CA ASN A 56 -17.69 -7.35 -9.62
C ASN A 56 -16.54 -6.55 -9.00
N GLU A 57 -16.69 -5.22 -8.95
CA GLU A 57 -15.71 -4.34 -8.32
C GLU A 57 -15.65 -4.57 -6.79
N VAL A 58 -14.43 -4.79 -6.28
CA VAL A 58 -14.14 -4.93 -4.85
C VAL A 58 -13.47 -3.66 -4.32
N PHE A 59 -12.33 -3.28 -4.89
CA PHE A 59 -11.68 -1.99 -4.65
C PHE A 59 -11.71 -1.12 -5.90
N SER A 60 -12.26 0.08 -5.77
CA SER A 60 -12.40 0.97 -6.91
C SER A 60 -11.08 1.59 -7.33
N SER A 61 -10.68 1.32 -8.57
CA SER A 61 -9.46 1.87 -9.17
C SER A 61 -9.49 3.40 -9.33
N THR A 62 -10.68 4.01 -9.35
CA THR A 62 -10.85 5.46 -9.55
C THR A 62 -11.07 6.23 -8.25
N ARG A 63 -11.44 5.56 -7.16
CA ARG A 63 -11.72 6.18 -5.86
C ARG A 63 -10.83 5.64 -4.75
N ASP A 64 -10.93 4.34 -4.46
CA ASP A 64 -10.33 3.74 -3.27
C ASP A 64 -8.80 3.62 -3.40
N ILE A 65 -8.31 3.22 -4.58
CA ILE A 65 -6.88 3.12 -4.85
C ILE A 65 -6.18 4.50 -4.82
N PRO A 66 -6.70 5.57 -5.46
CA PRO A 66 -6.14 6.91 -5.30
C PRO A 66 -6.13 7.39 -3.86
N ASP A 67 -7.22 7.19 -3.10
CA ASP A 67 -7.28 7.57 -1.68
C ASP A 67 -6.23 6.85 -0.85
N LEU A 68 -6.05 5.55 -1.07
CA LEU A 68 -5.03 4.74 -0.42
C LEU A 68 -3.62 5.25 -0.76
N ASN A 69 -3.33 5.50 -2.04
CA ASN A 69 -2.04 6.03 -2.46
C ASN A 69 -1.75 7.40 -1.84
N ARG A 70 -2.76 8.27 -1.71
CA ARG A 70 -2.61 9.56 -1.03
C ARG A 70 -2.30 9.39 0.46
N LEU A 71 -3.00 8.48 1.14
CA LEU A 71 -2.72 8.13 2.54
C LEU A 71 -1.28 7.63 2.71
N LEU A 72 -0.88 6.65 1.90
CA LEU A 72 0.45 6.03 1.99
C LEU A 72 1.55 7.05 1.66
N ASN A 73 1.36 7.90 0.65
CA ASN A 73 2.29 8.97 0.35
C ASN A 73 2.39 9.99 1.50
N ALA A 74 1.28 10.31 2.17
CA ALA A 74 1.29 11.24 3.30
C ALA A 74 2.03 10.68 4.52
N ARG A 75 1.92 9.38 4.80
CA ARG A 75 2.50 8.74 5.99
C ARG A 75 3.91 8.18 5.78
N PHE A 76 4.22 7.71 4.57
CA PHE A 76 5.46 7.00 4.25
C PHE A 76 6.34 7.73 3.23
N LEU A 77 5.93 8.91 2.74
CA LEU A 77 6.61 9.69 1.69
C LEU A 77 6.76 8.97 0.35
N GLY A 78 5.97 7.91 0.13
CA GLY A 78 5.96 7.20 -1.13
C GLY A 78 5.34 5.82 -1.01
N SER A 79 4.94 5.28 -2.15
CA SER A 79 4.58 3.88 -2.36
C SER A 79 4.87 3.53 -3.82
N THR A 80 5.11 2.25 -4.10
CA THR A 80 5.20 1.76 -5.48
C THR A 80 3.94 0.96 -5.78
N ASN A 81 3.20 1.37 -6.80
CA ASN A 81 2.08 0.60 -7.32
C ASN A 81 2.52 -0.14 -8.58
N THR A 82 1.98 -1.33 -8.78
CA THR A 82 2.37 -2.19 -9.88
C THR A 82 1.69 -1.83 -11.22
N SER A 83 0.81 -0.83 -11.31
CA SER A 83 0.44 -0.29 -12.63
C SER A 83 -0.17 1.13 -12.65
N ASP A 84 0.40 2.03 -13.46
CA ASP A 84 -0.25 3.22 -14.05
C ASP A 84 -0.68 2.98 -15.53
N THR A 85 -0.43 1.79 -16.06
CA THR A 85 -0.83 1.34 -17.41
C THR A 85 -1.84 0.20 -17.31
N PRO A 86 -2.79 0.03 -18.26
CA PRO A 86 -3.77 -1.05 -18.26
C PRO A 86 -3.15 -2.39 -18.68
N LYS A 87 -1.97 -2.72 -18.15
CA LYS A 87 -1.39 -4.05 -18.22
C LYS A 87 -1.37 -4.59 -16.79
N PRO A 88 -2.17 -5.62 -16.49
CA PRO A 88 -2.33 -6.12 -15.14
C PRO A 88 -0.99 -6.67 -14.66
N PRO A 89 -0.47 -6.19 -13.51
CA PRO A 89 0.85 -6.61 -13.08
C PRO A 89 0.92 -8.07 -12.62
N LEU A 90 -0.23 -8.70 -12.39
CA LEU A 90 -0.40 -10.15 -12.30
C LEU A 90 -1.81 -10.48 -12.85
N LEU A 91 -1.91 -10.96 -14.10
CA LEU A 91 -3.03 -11.85 -14.46
C LEU A 91 -2.72 -13.22 -13.86
N GLY A 92 -2.85 -13.31 -12.54
CA GLY A 92 -2.92 -14.59 -11.85
C GLY A 92 -4.38 -14.93 -11.71
N TYR A 93 -4.85 -15.91 -12.48
CA TYR A 93 -6.16 -16.50 -12.22
C TYR A 93 -5.98 -17.52 -11.10
N TRP A 94 -6.77 -17.41 -10.04
CA TRP A 94 -6.94 -18.54 -9.13
C TRP A 94 -7.63 -19.66 -9.90
N LEU A 95 -6.88 -20.68 -10.28
CA LEU A 95 -7.42 -21.90 -10.83
C LEU A 95 -7.89 -22.76 -9.66
N GLY A 96 -9.17 -22.61 -9.28
CA GLY A 96 -9.83 -23.58 -8.41
C GLY A 96 -9.82 -24.98 -9.04
N GLU A 97 -10.21 -26.00 -8.28
CA GLU A 97 -10.19 -27.41 -8.71
C GLU A 97 -10.92 -27.66 -10.05
N GLU A 98 -11.91 -26.84 -10.40
CA GLU A 98 -12.70 -26.96 -11.63
C GLU A 98 -12.17 -26.16 -12.84
N GLY A 99 -11.03 -25.48 -12.72
CA GLY A 99 -10.35 -24.82 -13.84
C GLY A 99 -11.08 -23.63 -14.48
N SER A 100 -12.23 -23.20 -13.93
CA SER A 100 -12.88 -21.96 -14.37
C SER A 100 -12.11 -20.76 -13.83
N ALA A 101 -11.30 -20.14 -14.68
CA ALA A 101 -10.63 -18.88 -14.39
C ALA A 101 -11.70 -17.78 -14.21
N GLY A 102 -12.05 -17.48 -12.95
CA GLY A 102 -12.83 -16.29 -12.63
C GLY A 102 -12.09 -15.03 -13.07
N MET A 103 -12.79 -13.95 -13.42
CA MET A 103 -12.19 -12.70 -13.89
C MET A 103 -11.60 -11.88 -12.72
N GLU A 104 -10.87 -12.54 -11.84
CA GLU A 104 -10.21 -11.94 -10.69
C GLU A 104 -9.05 -11.06 -11.17
N ARG A 105 -8.97 -9.85 -10.63
CA ARG A 105 -7.87 -8.93 -10.93
C ARG A 105 -7.31 -8.37 -9.63
N ASN A 106 -6.03 -8.64 -9.39
CA ASN A 106 -5.34 -8.16 -8.20
C ASN A 106 -4.39 -6.99 -8.53
N MET A 107 -4.19 -6.12 -7.54
CA MET A 107 -3.18 -5.07 -7.54
C MET A 107 -2.25 -5.28 -6.34
N SER A 108 -0.96 -5.02 -6.51
CA SER A 108 -0.03 -4.96 -5.39
C SER A 108 0.55 -3.56 -5.19
N ILE A 109 0.58 -3.12 -3.93
CA ILE A 109 1.16 -1.85 -3.50
C ILE A 109 2.26 -2.17 -2.50
N THR A 110 3.46 -1.66 -2.73
CA THR A 110 4.60 -1.82 -1.82
C THR A 110 4.93 -0.50 -1.13
N VAL A 111 5.16 -0.56 0.18
CA VAL A 111 5.46 0.58 1.04
C VAL A 111 6.67 0.25 1.90
N TYR A 112 7.58 1.20 2.04
CA TYR A 112 8.73 1.08 2.93
C TYR A 112 8.56 1.98 4.15
N SER A 113 8.93 1.47 5.31
CA SER A 113 8.78 2.18 6.57
C SER A 113 9.94 1.91 7.51
N ARG A 114 10.01 2.71 8.58
CA ARG A 114 10.92 2.47 9.69
C ARG A 114 10.62 1.14 10.37
N VAL A 115 11.66 0.56 10.94
CA VAL A 115 11.58 -0.61 11.83
C VAL A 115 11.13 -0.13 13.21
N ILE A 116 9.83 0.12 13.35
CA ILE A 116 9.18 0.57 14.60
C ILE A 116 7.80 -0.09 14.72
N ASP A 117 7.33 -0.28 15.95
CA ASP A 117 6.07 -0.98 16.24
C ASP A 117 4.85 -0.18 15.74
N GLU A 118 4.96 1.15 15.67
CA GLU A 118 3.90 2.02 15.15
C GLU A 118 3.65 1.79 13.65
N ALA A 119 4.65 1.32 12.91
CA ALA A 119 4.44 0.93 11.52
C ALA A 119 3.52 -0.30 11.44
N ASP A 120 3.77 -1.32 12.27
CA ASP A 120 2.92 -2.51 12.37
C ASP A 120 1.49 -2.12 12.77
N LEU A 121 1.36 -1.30 13.81
CA LEU A 121 0.06 -0.81 14.29
C LEU A 121 -0.73 -0.04 13.21
N PHE A 122 -0.05 0.80 12.42
CA PHE A 122 -0.67 1.46 11.28
C PHE A 122 -1.24 0.46 10.28
N PHE A 123 -0.49 -0.60 9.94
CA PHE A 123 -0.92 -1.60 8.97
C PHE A 123 -2.03 -2.52 9.51
N GLU A 124 -2.10 -2.75 10.83
CA GLU A 124 -3.25 -3.41 11.47
C GLU A 124 -4.53 -2.59 11.30
N TYR A 125 -4.47 -1.28 11.59
CA TYR A 125 -5.62 -0.40 11.39
C TYR A 125 -5.98 -0.25 9.91
N LEU A 126 -4.99 -0.18 9.03
CA LEU A 126 -5.22 -0.16 7.59
C LEU A 126 -5.89 -1.43 7.11
N LYS A 127 -5.46 -2.62 7.59
CA LYS A 127 -6.10 -3.90 7.27
C LYS A 127 -7.57 -3.90 7.67
N ALA A 128 -7.90 -3.40 8.85
CA ALA A 128 -9.29 -3.27 9.31
C ALA A 128 -10.11 -2.32 8.43
N ALA A 129 -9.57 -1.16 8.05
CA ALA A 129 -10.22 -0.22 7.14
C ALA A 129 -10.48 -0.84 5.75
N LEU A 130 -9.47 -1.50 5.19
CA LEU A 130 -9.57 -2.13 3.87
C LEU A 130 -10.58 -3.28 3.84
N LYS A 131 -10.67 -4.08 4.90
CA LYS A 131 -11.71 -5.11 5.04
C LYS A 131 -13.12 -4.51 4.94
N ASN A 132 -13.35 -3.37 5.57
CA ASN A 132 -14.64 -2.69 5.52
C ASN A 132 -14.92 -2.09 4.14
N ILE A 133 -13.94 -1.41 3.53
CA ILE A 133 -14.07 -0.77 2.22
C ILE A 133 -14.37 -1.81 1.14
N GLY A 134 -13.56 -2.87 1.06
CA GLY A 134 -13.72 -3.93 0.06
C GLY A 134 -14.77 -4.98 0.44
N LYS A 135 -15.43 -4.86 1.59
CA LYS A 135 -16.33 -5.88 2.17
C LYS A 135 -15.71 -7.28 2.18
N GLN A 136 -14.42 -7.34 2.48
CA GLN A 136 -13.63 -8.58 2.48
C GLN A 136 -13.51 -9.15 3.89
N GLN A 137 -13.58 -10.48 4.01
CA GLN A 137 -13.25 -11.16 5.27
C GLN A 137 -11.75 -11.08 5.57
N GLU A 138 -10.93 -11.04 4.53
CA GLU A 138 -9.48 -11.00 4.64
C GLU A 138 -8.86 -10.03 3.63
N VAL A 139 -7.79 -9.36 4.06
CA VAL A 139 -6.94 -8.52 3.23
C VAL A 139 -5.50 -8.93 3.52
N LEU A 140 -4.75 -9.25 2.48
CA LEU A 140 -3.35 -9.67 2.60
C LEU A 140 -2.44 -8.44 2.67
N ILE A 141 -1.74 -8.32 3.79
CA ILE A 141 -0.65 -7.37 3.99
C ILE A 141 0.52 -8.17 4.53
N GLU A 142 1.57 -8.31 3.72
CA GLU A 142 2.79 -9.00 4.10
C GLU A 142 3.82 -8.00 4.59
N ARG A 143 4.57 -8.36 5.64
CA ARG A 143 5.68 -7.57 6.15
C ARG A 143 6.96 -8.39 6.07
N VAL A 144 8.03 -7.76 5.57
CA VAL A 144 9.37 -8.33 5.56
C VAL A 144 10.37 -7.30 6.08
N ASP A 145 11.32 -7.72 6.91
CA ASP A 145 12.50 -6.94 7.28
C ASP A 145 13.54 -7.02 6.16
N VAL A 146 13.93 -5.88 5.62
CA VAL A 146 14.83 -5.79 4.46
C VAL A 146 15.98 -4.84 4.72
N TRP A 147 17.08 -5.10 4.04
CA TRP A 147 18.20 -4.17 3.92
C TRP A 147 18.21 -3.54 2.53
N LEU A 148 17.94 -2.24 2.45
CA LEU A 148 17.93 -1.51 1.20
C LEU A 148 19.35 -1.02 0.88
N PRO A 149 19.85 -1.29 -0.34
CA PRO A 149 21.18 -0.81 -0.74
C PRO A 149 21.15 0.72 -0.79
N GLY A 150 22.03 1.37 0.00
CA GLY A 150 22.40 2.74 -0.29
C GLY A 150 23.37 2.78 -1.47
N ASP A 151 23.48 3.92 -2.16
CA ASP A 151 24.60 4.15 -3.08
C ASP A 151 25.89 3.75 -2.34
N ARG A 152 26.53 2.65 -2.77
CA ARG A 152 27.96 2.51 -2.53
C ARG A 152 28.59 3.73 -3.20
N PRO A 153 29.47 4.49 -2.53
CA PRO A 153 30.31 5.41 -3.29
C PRO A 153 31.01 4.59 -4.39
N PRO A 154 31.19 5.13 -5.61
CA PRO A 154 31.99 4.45 -6.63
C PRO A 154 33.35 4.09 -6.01
N PRO A 155 33.91 2.91 -6.34
CA PRO A 155 35.24 2.57 -5.84
C PRO A 155 36.22 3.69 -6.20
N GLU A 156 36.97 4.17 -5.19
CA GLU A 156 38.07 5.12 -5.36
C GLU A 156 39.14 4.59 -6.33
#